data_AF-A0A382LHQ1-F1
#
_entry.id   AF-A0A382LHQ1-F1
#
_cell.length_a   1.000
_cell.length_b   1.000
_cell.length_c   1.000
_cell.angle_alpha   90.00
_cell.angle_beta   90.00
_cell.angle_gamma   90.00
#
_symmetry.space_group_name_H-M   'P 1'
#
loop_
_entity.id
_entity.type
_entity.pdbx_description
1 polymer ?
#
loop_
_entity_poly.entity_id
_entity_poly.type
_entity_poly.pdbx_seq_one_letter_code
_entity_poly.pdbx_strand_id
1 'polypeptide(L)'
;MAGADYGGAEEFFVRLAIALNSSVVQQRVVIRKHKLRASQLRAGGVEPVELGFGSPLDAVTRWGLREQISEFNPDIVLTWMNRATAMLPGRGKFVHVGRLGGYYNLKYYRAC
;
A
#
# COMPACT_ATOMS: atom_id res chain seq x y z
N MET A 1 -2.51 -0.77 0.96
CA MET A 1 -3.92 -0.29 1.01
C MET A 1 -4.65 -0.93 2.21
N ALA A 2 -5.51 -0.20 2.93
CA ALA A 2 -6.12 -0.67 4.21
C ALA A 2 -7.59 -0.23 4.43
N GLY A 3 -8.46 -0.45 3.44
CA GLY A 3 -9.86 0.03 3.39
C GLY A 3 -10.95 -1.03 3.58
N ALA A 4 -12.20 -0.68 3.25
CA ALA A 4 -13.43 -1.47 3.50
C ALA A 4 -13.71 -2.53 2.41
N ASP A 5 -14.79 -3.30 2.56
CA ASP A 5 -15.13 -4.44 1.68
C ASP A 5 -15.49 -4.01 0.24
N TYR A 6 -16.17 -2.88 0.07
CA TYR A 6 -16.50 -2.29 -1.23
C TYR A 6 -16.36 -0.76 -1.19
N GLY A 7 -15.43 -0.21 -1.95
CA GLY A 7 -15.23 1.23 -2.07
C GLY A 7 -14.48 1.56 -3.36
N GLY A 8 -14.83 2.68 -4.00
CA GLY A 8 -14.25 3.06 -5.29
C GLY A 8 -12.73 3.29 -5.25
N ALA A 9 -12.17 3.59 -4.07
CA ALA A 9 -10.73 3.73 -3.91
C ALA A 9 -10.00 2.39 -3.94
N GLU A 10 -10.60 1.35 -3.36
CA GLU A 10 -10.09 -0.01 -3.32
C GLU A 10 -10.15 -0.66 -4.70
N GLU A 11 -11.24 -0.46 -5.44
CA GLU A 11 -11.38 -0.96 -6.80
C GLU A 11 -10.42 -0.24 -7.77
N PHE A 12 -10.29 1.08 -7.65
CA PHE A 12 -9.31 1.84 -8.41
C PHE A 12 -7.87 1.37 -8.12
N PHE A 13 -7.54 1.11 -6.85
CA PHE A 13 -6.24 0.54 -6.47
C PHE A 13 -5.97 -0.79 -7.19
N VAL A 14 -6.92 -1.72 -7.19
CA VAL A 14 -6.74 -3.03 -7.85
C VAL A 14 -6.52 -2.85 -9.35
N ARG A 15 -7.36 -2.04 -10.01
CA ARG A 15 -7.24 -1.78 -11.46
C ARG A 15 -5.91 -1.12 -11.82
N LEU A 16 -5.47 -0.14 -11.03
CA LEU A 16 -4.19 0.53 -11.26
C LEU A 16 -3.01 -0.44 -11.05
N ALA A 17 -3.03 -1.23 -9.98
CA ALA A 17 -1.98 -2.21 -9.71
C ALA A 17 -1.85 -3.23 -10.86
N ILE A 18 -2.98 -3.74 -11.37
CA ILE A 18 -2.97 -4.66 -12.51
C ILE A 18 -2.42 -3.98 -13.77
N ALA A 19 -2.86 -2.75 -14.07
CA ALA A 19 -2.39 -2.01 -15.23
C ALA A 19 -0.87 -1.72 -15.18
N LEU A 20 -0.35 -1.35 -14.00
CA LEU A 20 1.09 -1.13 -13.81
C LEU A 20 1.90 -2.41 -14.01
N ASN A 21 1.32 -3.58 -13.74
CA ASN A 21 1.98 -4.87 -13.91
C ASN A 21 2.28 -5.20 -15.37
N SER A 22 1.51 -4.63 -16.29
CA SER A 22 1.71 -4.75 -17.73
C SER A 22 2.56 -3.63 -18.32
N SER A 23 3.17 -2.78 -17.48
CA SER A 23 4.01 -1.66 -17.90
C SER A 23 5.50 -1.96 -17.68
N VAL A 24 6.36 -1.00 -18.04
CA VAL A 24 7.80 -1.05 -17.75
C VAL A 24 8.14 -0.83 -16.28
N VAL A 25 7.17 -0.40 -15.46
CA VAL A 25 7.39 -0.12 -14.04
C VAL A 25 7.44 -1.43 -13.26
N GLN A 26 8.55 -1.64 -12.55
CA GLN A 26 8.64 -2.69 -11.55
C GLN A 26 7.86 -2.27 -10.30
N GLN A 27 6.99 -3.15 -9.79
CA GLN A 27 6.19 -2.83 -8.62
C GLN A 27 6.18 -3.98 -7.61
N ARG A 28 6.01 -3.60 -6.34
CA ARG A 28 5.67 -4.52 -5.25
C ARG A 28 4.43 -4.01 -4.55
N VAL A 29 3.40 -4.87 -4.50
CA VAL A 29 2.09 -4.49 -3.98
C VAL A 29 1.91 -5.02 -2.57
N VAL A 30 1.59 -4.14 -1.61
CA VAL A 30 1.32 -4.50 -0.22
C VAL A 30 -0.10 -4.12 0.18
N ILE A 31 -0.88 -5.09 0.65
CA ILE A 31 -2.28 -4.91 1.05
C ILE A 31 -2.54 -5.40 2.47
N ARG A 32 -3.62 -4.89 3.07
CA ARG A 32 -4.24 -5.54 4.21
C ARG A 32 -4.79 -6.91 3.79
N LYS A 33 -4.55 -7.94 4.61
CA LYS A 33 -5.11 -9.29 4.45
C LYS A 33 -6.59 -9.21 4.07
N HIS A 34 -6.91 -9.65 2.86
CA HIS A 34 -8.26 -9.56 2.32
C HIS A 34 -8.44 -10.52 1.13
N LYS A 35 -9.02 -11.70 1.40
CA LYS A 35 -9.07 -12.84 0.47
C LYS A 35 -9.50 -12.47 -0.95
N LEU A 36 -10.65 -11.79 -1.09
CA LEU A 36 -11.21 -11.41 -2.39
C LEU A 36 -10.29 -10.48 -3.18
N ARG A 37 -9.60 -9.57 -2.48
CA ARG A 37 -8.78 -8.56 -3.14
C ARG A 37 -7.43 -9.14 -3.55
N ALA A 38 -6.88 -10.00 -2.70
CA ALA A 38 -5.70 -10.77 -3.04
C ALA A 38 -5.96 -11.68 -4.24
N SER A 39 -7.11 -12.36 -4.31
CA SER A 39 -7.46 -13.18 -5.46
C SER A 39 -7.65 -12.36 -6.74
N GLN A 40 -8.26 -11.18 -6.67
CA GLN A 40 -8.38 -10.27 -7.82
C GLN A 40 -7.02 -9.79 -8.35
N LEU A 41 -6.10 -9.43 -7.46
CA LEU A 41 -4.73 -9.02 -7.85
C LEU A 41 -3.98 -10.18 -8.50
N ARG A 42 -4.03 -11.37 -7.90
CA ARG A 42 -3.40 -12.58 -8.43
C ARG A 42 -3.95 -12.96 -9.80
N ALA A 43 -5.26 -12.88 -9.99
CA ALA A 43 -5.90 -13.10 -11.29
C ALA A 43 -5.42 -12.10 -12.36
N GLY A 44 -5.04 -10.88 -11.95
CA GLY A 44 -4.41 -9.88 -12.81
C GLY A 44 -2.88 -9.98 -12.90
N GLY A 45 -2.28 -11.08 -12.43
CA GLY A 45 -0.83 -11.32 -12.51
C GLY A 45 0.01 -10.60 -11.46
N VAL A 46 -0.62 -9.97 -10.46
CA VAL A 46 0.08 -9.28 -9.36
C VAL A 46 0.03 -10.17 -8.13
N GLU A 47 1.19 -10.58 -7.60
CA GLU A 47 1.27 -11.28 -6.32
C GLU A 47 1.43 -10.26 -5.17
N PRO A 48 0.41 -10.05 -4.32
CA PRO A 48 0.48 -9.07 -3.25
C PRO A 48 1.08 -9.66 -1.97
N VAL A 49 1.85 -8.84 -1.26
CA VAL A 49 2.23 -9.11 0.14
C VAL A 49 1.08 -8.70 1.05
N GLU A 50 0.58 -9.65 1.84
CA GLU A 50 -0.57 -9.44 2.72
C GLU A 50 -0.14 -9.24 4.19
N LEU A 51 -0.29 -8.01 4.70
CA LEU A 51 0.01 -7.64 6.09
C LEU A 51 -1.26 -7.32 6.89
N GLY A 52 -1.14 -7.18 8.22
CA GLY A 52 -2.28 -7.01 9.11
C GLY A 52 -2.97 -5.64 8.98
N PHE A 53 -2.19 -4.56 8.87
CA PHE A 53 -2.66 -3.17 8.93
C PHE A 53 -3.73 -2.98 10.02
N GLY A 54 -3.40 -3.42 11.24
CA GLY A 54 -4.28 -3.36 12.40
C GLY A 54 -4.28 -2.00 13.11
N SER A 55 -4.02 -2.02 14.41
CA SER A 55 -3.95 -0.81 15.23
C SER A 55 -2.67 0.00 14.92
N PRO A 56 -2.57 1.29 15.32
CA PRO A 56 -1.34 2.07 15.15
C PRO A 56 -0.08 1.46 15.81
N LEU A 57 -0.28 0.55 16.78
CA LEU A 57 0.76 -0.20 17.49
C LEU A 57 1.12 -1.54 16.82
N ASP A 58 0.59 -1.81 15.63
CA ASP A 58 0.89 -3.01 14.84
C ASP A 58 2.37 -3.00 14.37
N ALA A 59 3.26 -3.43 15.26
CA ALA A 59 4.69 -3.48 15.02
C ALA A 59 5.06 -4.51 13.94
N VAL A 60 4.26 -5.58 13.81
CA VAL A 60 4.45 -6.62 12.80
C VAL A 60 4.27 -6.05 11.40
N THR A 61 3.18 -5.31 11.17
CA THR A 61 2.97 -4.65 9.86
C THR A 61 4.06 -3.62 9.59
N ARG A 62 4.50 -2.84 10.60
CA ARG A 62 5.59 -1.87 10.42
C ARG A 62 6.92 -2.55 10.07
N TRP A 63 7.23 -3.67 10.71
CA TRP A 63 8.44 -4.43 10.43
C TRP A 63 8.39 -5.06 9.04
N GLY A 64 7.29 -5.72 8.68
CA GLY A 64 7.09 -6.25 7.33
C GLY A 64 7.17 -5.17 6.25
N LEU A 65 6.61 -3.98 6.47
CA LEU A 65 6.77 -2.86 5.53
C LEU A 65 8.25 -2.44 5.36
N ARG A 66 9.02 -2.39 6.45
CA ARG A 66 10.46 -2.08 6.38
C ARG A 66 11.24 -3.13 5.61
N GLU A 67 10.96 -4.40 5.85
CA GLU A 67 11.56 -5.53 5.13
C GLU A 67 11.27 -5.42 3.64
N GLN A 68 10.00 -5.24 3.25
CA GLN A 68 9.62 -5.12 1.84
C GLN A 68 10.27 -3.91 1.15
N ILE A 69 10.42 -2.79 1.85
CA ILE A 69 11.14 -1.62 1.32
C ILE A 69 12.63 -1.91 1.19
N SER A 70 13.24 -2.56 2.18
CA SER A 70 14.68 -2.87 2.17
C SER A 70 15.04 -3.88 1.09
N GLU A 71 14.22 -4.90 0.89
CA GLU A 71 14.46 -5.94 -0.13
C GLU A 71 14.19 -5.43 -1.54
N PHE A 72 13.10 -4.69 -1.74
CA PHE A 72 12.72 -4.20 -3.06
C PHE A 72 13.52 -2.96 -3.46
N ASN A 73 13.99 -2.18 -2.48
CA ASN A 73 14.70 -0.91 -2.65
C ASN A 73 14.02 0.04 -3.66
N PRO A 74 12.76 0.45 -3.40
CA PRO A 74 11.97 1.25 -4.33
C PRO A 74 12.46 2.70 -4.44
N ASP A 75 12.33 3.30 -5.62
CA ASP A 75 12.47 4.74 -5.80
C ASP A 75 11.28 5.52 -5.22
N ILE A 76 10.07 4.95 -5.31
CA ILE A 76 8.81 5.56 -4.90
C ILE A 76 8.00 4.58 -4.06
N VAL A 77 7.46 5.06 -2.94
CA VAL A 77 6.46 4.34 -2.16
C VAL A 77 5.14 5.10 -2.20
N LEU A 78 4.13 4.51 -2.85
CA LEU A 78 2.78 5.05 -2.95
C LEU A 78 1.85 4.44 -1.88
N THR A 79 1.50 5.21 -0.85
CA THR A 79 0.58 4.77 0.19
C THR A 79 -0.86 5.17 -0.07
N TRP A 80 -1.77 4.25 0.26
CA TRP A 80 -3.21 4.44 0.10
C TRP A 80 -3.87 4.53 1.47
N MET A 81 -4.59 5.63 1.70
CA MET A 81 -5.35 5.90 2.93
C MET A 81 -4.49 6.26 4.16
N ASN A 82 -5.12 6.85 5.17
CA ASN A 82 -4.47 7.28 6.42
C ASN A 82 -3.65 6.16 7.06
N ARG A 83 -4.20 4.95 7.14
CA ARG A 83 -3.58 3.84 7.89
C ARG A 83 -2.28 3.38 7.26
N ALA A 84 -2.25 3.17 5.93
CA ALA A 84 -1.01 2.77 5.27
C ALA A 84 0.04 3.89 5.35
N THR A 85 -0.39 5.13 5.15
CA THR A 85 0.49 6.31 5.22
C THR A 85 1.11 6.47 6.62
N ALA A 86 0.31 6.32 7.68
CA ALA A 86 0.76 6.43 9.07
C ALA A 86 1.65 5.27 9.55
N MET A 87 1.56 4.11 8.88
CA MET A 87 2.36 2.92 9.22
C MET A 87 3.71 2.90 8.51
N LEU A 88 3.87 3.67 7.43
CA LEU A 88 5.15 3.75 6.74
C LEU A 88 6.23 4.35 7.67
N PRO A 89 7.46 3.82 7.68
CA PRO A 89 8.57 4.49 8.33
C PRO A 89 8.74 5.91 7.73
N GLY A 90 8.76 6.93 8.59
CA GLY A 90 8.74 8.33 8.13
C GLY A 90 10.01 8.84 7.44
N ARG A 91 11.05 8.00 7.27
CA ARG A 91 12.27 8.32 6.52
C ARG A 91 12.82 7.07 5.85
N GLY A 92 13.23 7.20 4.59
CA GLY A 92 13.92 6.18 3.80
C GLY A 92 14.49 6.79 2.52
N LYS A 93 15.28 6.01 1.78
CA LYS A 93 15.87 6.43 0.49
C LYS A 93 14.86 6.27 -0.66
N PHE A 94 13.66 6.82 -0.50
CA PHE A 94 12.57 6.76 -1.48
C PHE A 94 11.71 8.02 -1.37
N VAL A 95 10.99 8.35 -2.44
CA VAL A 95 9.95 9.39 -2.40
C VAL A 95 8.66 8.79 -1.86
N HIS A 96 8.15 9.33 -0.75
CA HIS A 96 6.88 8.87 -0.16
C HIS A 96 5.72 9.67 -0.77
N VAL A 97 4.91 9.02 -1.60
CA VAL A 97 3.70 9.63 -2.16
C VAL A 97 2.47 9.09 -1.43
N GLY A 98 1.68 9.97 -0.82
CA GLY A 98 0.41 9.60 -0.21
C GLY A 98 -0.79 9.92 -1.12
N ARG A 99 -1.58 8.91 -1.51
CA ARG A 99 -2.86 9.18 -2.18
C ARG A 99 -3.85 9.72 -1.16
N LEU A 100 -4.20 10.99 -1.30
CA LEU A 100 -5.23 11.67 -0.51
C LEU A 100 -6.62 11.39 -1.11
N GLY A 101 -7.53 10.85 -0.29
CA GLY A 101 -8.97 10.84 -0.60
C GLY A 101 -9.64 12.07 0.01
N GLY A 102 -10.80 12.48 -0.52
CA GLY A 102 -11.38 13.82 -0.27
C GLY A 102 -11.53 14.28 1.19
N TYR A 103 -11.68 13.37 2.15
CA TYR A 103 -11.93 13.71 3.57
C TYR A 103 -10.86 13.16 4.54
N TYR A 104 -9.64 12.92 4.07
CA TYR A 104 -8.59 12.36 4.90
C TYR A 104 -7.88 13.41 5.77
N ASN A 105 -7.57 13.03 7.02
CA ASN A 105 -6.89 13.91 7.95
C ASN A 105 -5.41 14.06 7.55
N LEU A 106 -5.03 15.28 7.15
CA LEU A 106 -3.70 15.63 6.67
C LEU A 106 -2.57 15.35 7.67
N LYS A 107 -2.86 15.23 8.97
CA LYS A 107 -1.83 14.92 9.99
C LYS A 107 -1.06 13.64 9.69
N TYR A 108 -1.69 12.68 8.99
CA TYR A 108 -1.07 11.40 8.64
C TYR A 108 -0.13 11.48 7.42
N TYR A 109 -0.16 12.58 6.68
CA TYR A 109 0.58 12.77 5.42
C TYR A 109 1.81 13.68 5.57
N ARG A 110 2.13 14.10 6.80
CA ARG A 110 3.25 15.03 7.07
C ARG A 110 4.64 14.47 6.77
N ALA A 111 4.75 13.16 6.59
CA ALA A 111 5.99 12.48 6.26
C ALA A 111 6.08 12.09 4.77
N CYS A 112 5.05 12.45 3.98
CA CYS A 112 5.09 12.38 2.52
C CYS A 112 5.88 13.57 1.97
#